data_AF-A0A3S1E6B0-F1
#
_entry.id   AF-A0A3S1E6B0-F1
#
_cell.length_a   1.000
_cell.length_b   1.000
_cell.length_c   1.000
_cell.angle_alpha   90.00
_cell.angle_beta   90.00
_cell.angle_gamma   90.00
#
_symmetry.space_group_name_H-M   'P 1'
#
loop_
_entity.id
_entity.type
_entity.pdbx_description
1 polymer ?
#
loop_
_entity_poly.entity_id
_entity_poly.type
_entity_poly.pdbx_seq_one_letter_code
_entity_poly.pdbx_strand_id
1 'polypeptide(L)'
;MPSRPRPRPKILIVLHQENSSPGRVGHMLLEEGFDLDIRRPPLGDELPCTLDDHAGAVVFGGPMSANDEDEFVRRETDWLQIPLKENRPFLGICLGAQMLANHLGGKVEGHGEGLVEIGWYPLKATEAGKRLLHWPEMVYQFHREGFSLPKEATLLATAETYPNQAFRYGENAWGIQFHGELTRVMMQRWVVRGAHRFELPGAQPGRDHLGGRLIWDMHLKRWLGEFLGLIFGKPAAG
;
A
#
# COMPACT_ATOMS: atom_id res chain seq x y z
N MET A 1 -24.05 36.54 2.33
CA MET A 1 -23.82 35.27 1.62
C MET A 1 -22.72 34.52 2.37
N PRO A 2 -22.99 33.39 3.03
CA PRO A 2 -21.90 32.59 3.58
C PRO A 2 -21.00 32.13 2.42
N SER A 3 -19.69 32.34 2.53
CA SER A 3 -18.72 31.92 1.53
C SER A 3 -18.80 30.40 1.36
N ARG A 4 -18.88 29.95 0.10
CA ARG A 4 -18.83 28.52 -0.22
C ARG A 4 -17.48 27.98 0.27
N PRO A 5 -17.43 26.92 1.09
CA PRO A 5 -16.15 26.37 1.54
C PRO A 5 -15.31 25.98 0.32
N ARG A 6 -14.02 26.32 0.34
CA ARG A 6 -13.10 25.94 -0.74
C ARG A 6 -13.07 24.41 -0.87
N PRO A 7 -12.99 23.88 -2.10
CA PRO A 7 -12.86 22.44 -2.29
C PRO A 7 -11.59 21.92 -1.63
N ARG A 8 -11.69 20.78 -0.95
CA ARG A 8 -10.55 20.11 -0.30
C ARG A 8 -9.66 19.49 -1.38
N PRO A 9 -8.32 19.46 -1.20
CA PRO A 9 -7.44 18.76 -2.12
C PRO A 9 -7.78 17.27 -2.16
N LYS A 10 -7.67 16.65 -3.33
CA LYS A 10 -8.03 15.24 -3.53
C LYS A 10 -6.81 14.34 -3.49
N ILE A 11 -6.96 13.14 -2.95
CA ILE A 11 -6.01 12.04 -3.17
C ILE A 11 -6.64 11.05 -4.14
N LEU A 12 -5.91 10.69 -5.18
CA LEU A 12 -6.33 9.62 -6.09
C LEU A 12 -6.18 8.28 -5.39
N ILE A 13 -7.23 7.46 -5.39
CA ILE A 13 -7.30 6.17 -4.72
C ILE A 13 -7.59 5.12 -5.79
N VAL A 14 -6.62 4.26 -6.09
CA VAL A 14 -6.76 3.20 -7.09
C VAL A 14 -7.01 1.85 -6.41
N LEU A 15 -8.14 1.23 -6.77
CA LEU A 15 -8.64 -0.01 -6.16
C LEU A 15 -8.90 -1.08 -7.22
N HIS A 16 -8.61 -2.33 -6.87
CA HIS A 16 -8.62 -3.44 -7.85
C HIS A 16 -9.86 -4.35 -7.81
N GLN A 17 -10.86 -4.06 -6.97
CA GLN A 17 -12.07 -4.89 -6.86
C GLN A 17 -13.31 -4.02 -6.64
N GLU A 18 -14.46 -4.48 -7.14
CA GLU A 18 -15.75 -3.79 -6.97
C GLU A 18 -16.05 -3.45 -5.51
N ASN A 19 -15.82 -4.42 -4.64
CA ASN A 19 -16.16 -4.34 -3.22
C ASN A 19 -14.95 -4.07 -2.32
N SER A 20 -13.82 -3.58 -2.88
CA SER A 20 -12.70 -3.11 -2.07
C SER A 20 -12.91 -1.66 -1.64
N SER A 21 -12.25 -1.31 -0.54
CA SER A 21 -12.30 0.01 0.08
C SER A 21 -10.88 0.43 0.48
N PRO A 22 -10.57 1.74 0.56
CA PRO A 22 -9.26 2.22 1.00
C PRO A 22 -9.02 2.00 2.51
N GLY A 23 -10.00 1.45 3.22
CA GLY A 23 -9.88 1.10 4.63
C GLY A 23 -9.46 2.30 5.49
N ARG A 24 -8.56 2.02 6.43
CA ARG A 24 -8.03 3.00 7.36
C ARG A 24 -7.23 4.12 6.67
N VAL A 25 -6.56 3.84 5.55
CA VAL A 25 -5.88 4.89 4.77
C VAL A 25 -6.90 5.94 4.31
N GLY A 26 -8.00 5.49 3.71
CA GLY A 26 -9.06 6.41 3.28
C GLY A 26 -9.68 7.20 4.43
N HIS A 27 -9.96 6.54 5.56
CA HIS A 27 -10.48 7.24 6.74
C HIS A 27 -9.51 8.31 7.27
N MET A 28 -8.22 7.99 7.39
CA MET A 28 -7.21 8.93 7.90
C MET A 28 -7.00 10.11 6.96
N LEU A 29 -6.99 9.89 5.64
CA LEU A 29 -6.90 10.99 4.66
C LEU A 29 -8.11 11.92 4.72
N LEU A 30 -9.32 11.37 4.90
CA LEU A 30 -10.54 12.15 5.12
C LEU A 30 -10.51 12.91 6.46
N GLU A 31 -9.95 12.34 7.52
CA GLU A 31 -9.76 13.02 8.81
C GLU A 31 -8.75 14.16 8.71
N GLU A 32 -7.69 14.01 7.89
CA GLU A 32 -6.64 15.01 7.69
C GLU A 32 -7.02 16.15 6.73
N GLY A 33 -8.22 16.14 6.14
CA GLY A 33 -8.68 17.27 5.32
C GLY A 33 -8.62 17.04 3.81
N PHE A 34 -8.32 15.83 3.33
CA PHE A 34 -8.38 15.48 1.90
C PHE A 34 -9.76 14.94 1.48
N ASP A 35 -10.14 15.14 0.23
CA ASP A 35 -11.19 14.36 -0.42
C ASP A 35 -10.57 13.16 -1.16
N LEU A 36 -11.37 12.15 -1.51
CA LEU A 36 -10.89 10.96 -2.23
C LEU A 36 -11.49 10.90 -3.63
N ASP A 37 -10.64 10.77 -4.65
CA ASP A 37 -11.04 10.40 -6.01
C ASP A 37 -10.78 8.91 -6.19
N ILE A 38 -11.82 8.08 -6.11
CA ILE A 38 -11.68 6.63 -6.15
C ILE A 38 -11.86 6.13 -7.58
N ARG A 39 -10.86 5.42 -8.10
CA ARG A 39 -10.86 4.77 -9.42
C ARG A 39 -10.65 3.27 -9.31
N ARG A 40 -11.34 2.51 -10.16
CA ARG A 40 -11.23 1.06 -10.32
C ARG A 40 -10.95 0.71 -11.78
N PRO A 41 -9.68 0.78 -12.24
CA PRO A 41 -9.32 0.45 -13.61
C PRO A 41 -9.82 -0.91 -14.12
N PRO A 42 -9.87 -1.99 -13.31
CA PRO A 42 -10.45 -3.27 -13.74
C PRO A 42 -11.94 -3.21 -14.08
N LEU A 43 -12.66 -2.17 -13.63
CA LEU A 43 -14.08 -1.96 -13.88
C LEU A 43 -14.34 -0.86 -14.93
N GLY A 44 -13.30 -0.40 -15.62
CA GLY A 44 -13.41 0.56 -16.71
C GLY A 44 -13.17 2.02 -16.30
N ASP A 45 -12.87 2.32 -15.04
CA ASP A 45 -12.51 3.69 -14.66
C ASP A 45 -11.17 4.08 -15.29
N GLU A 46 -11.13 5.28 -15.89
CA GLU A 46 -9.89 5.85 -16.41
C GLU A 46 -9.06 6.49 -15.29
N LEU A 47 -7.73 6.36 -15.42
CA LEU A 47 -6.76 7.09 -14.61
C LEU A 47 -6.44 8.44 -15.28
N PRO A 48 -6.20 9.51 -14.50
CA PRO A 48 -5.98 10.83 -15.08
C PRO A 48 -4.60 10.91 -15.76
N CYS A 49 -4.50 11.71 -16.83
CA CYS A 49 -3.23 11.90 -17.55
C CYS A 49 -2.19 12.76 -16.80
N THR A 50 -2.59 13.39 -15.70
CA THR A 50 -1.78 14.22 -14.80
C THR A 50 -2.37 14.18 -13.38
N LEU A 51 -1.61 14.56 -12.36
CA LEU A 51 -2.10 14.73 -10.99
C LEU A 51 -2.29 16.21 -10.61
N ASP A 52 -2.46 17.13 -11.57
CA ASP A 52 -2.69 18.55 -11.27
C ASP A 52 -3.89 18.82 -10.34
N ASP A 53 -4.93 17.99 -10.42
CA ASP A 53 -6.12 18.06 -9.55
C ASP A 53 -6.00 17.22 -8.26
N HIS A 54 -4.83 16.62 -8.01
CA HIS A 54 -4.60 15.70 -6.91
C HIS A 54 -3.36 16.10 -6.09
N ALA A 55 -3.47 16.05 -4.77
CA ALA A 55 -2.34 16.22 -3.86
C ALA A 55 -1.42 14.99 -3.81
N GLY A 56 -1.84 13.88 -4.40
CA GLY A 56 -1.07 12.64 -4.48
C GLY A 56 -1.94 11.44 -4.86
N ALA A 57 -1.35 10.25 -4.88
CA ALA A 57 -2.03 9.02 -5.24
C ALA A 57 -1.67 7.85 -4.31
N VAL A 58 -2.62 6.94 -4.12
CA VAL A 58 -2.43 5.65 -3.44
C VAL A 58 -2.94 4.53 -4.33
N VAL A 59 -2.08 3.55 -4.63
CA VAL A 59 -2.43 2.34 -5.37
C VAL A 59 -2.44 1.15 -4.41
N PHE A 60 -3.59 0.51 -4.25
CA PHE A 60 -3.79 -0.54 -3.25
C PHE A 60 -3.46 -1.94 -3.76
N GLY A 61 -3.54 -2.92 -2.86
CA GLY A 61 -3.45 -4.33 -3.22
C GLY A 61 -4.58 -4.81 -4.15
N GLY A 62 -4.38 -5.98 -4.72
CA GLY A 62 -5.34 -6.70 -5.55
C GLY A 62 -5.03 -8.20 -5.59
N PRO A 63 -5.95 -9.04 -6.07
CA PRO A 63 -5.71 -10.47 -6.22
C PRO A 63 -4.73 -10.83 -7.37
N MET A 64 -4.41 -9.87 -8.23
CA MET A 64 -3.53 -10.00 -9.39
C MET A 64 -2.06 -10.11 -8.98
N SER A 65 -1.23 -10.60 -9.90
CA SER A 65 0.21 -10.35 -9.92
C SER A 65 0.53 -9.08 -10.71
N ALA A 66 1.61 -8.40 -10.34
CA ALA A 66 2.17 -7.32 -11.17
C ALA A 66 2.80 -7.84 -12.49
N ASN A 67 2.90 -9.17 -12.64
CA ASN A 67 3.35 -9.84 -13.86
C ASN A 67 2.20 -10.28 -14.79
N ASP A 68 0.94 -10.13 -14.36
CA ASP A 68 -0.20 -10.58 -15.15
C ASP A 68 -0.27 -9.83 -16.49
N GLU A 69 -0.68 -10.54 -17.54
CA GLU A 69 -0.75 -9.99 -18.90
C GLU A 69 -2.02 -9.15 -19.15
N ASP A 70 -2.90 -9.04 -18.15
CA ASP A 70 -4.11 -8.24 -18.21
C ASP A 70 -3.80 -6.80 -18.60
N GLU A 71 -4.55 -6.27 -19.56
CA GLU A 71 -4.31 -4.94 -20.14
C GLU A 71 -4.30 -3.84 -19.07
N PHE A 72 -5.19 -3.92 -18.07
CA PHE A 72 -5.24 -2.92 -17.01
C PHE A 72 -4.00 -2.96 -16.11
N VAL A 73 -3.37 -4.12 -15.89
CA VAL A 73 -2.15 -4.24 -15.06
C VAL A 73 -1.00 -3.53 -15.75
N ARG A 74 -0.84 -3.75 -17.07
CA ARG A 74 0.17 -3.06 -17.89
C ARG A 74 -0.08 -1.55 -17.91
N ARG A 75 -1.31 -1.14 -18.23
CA ARG A 75 -1.71 0.28 -18.30
C ARG A 75 -1.52 1.00 -16.96
N GLU A 76 -1.88 0.37 -15.84
CA GLU A 76 -1.72 0.94 -14.50
C GLU A 76 -0.25 1.01 -14.09
N THR A 77 0.54 -0.02 -14.40
CA THR A 77 1.99 0.00 -14.18
C THR A 77 2.66 1.10 -14.99
N ASP A 78 2.30 1.27 -16.26
CA ASP A 78 2.80 2.35 -17.11
C ASP A 78 2.35 3.73 -16.62
N TRP A 79 1.14 3.84 -16.06
CA TRP A 79 0.61 5.08 -15.50
C TRP A 79 1.45 5.60 -14.32
N LEU A 80 2.18 4.74 -13.62
CA LEU A 80 3.06 5.15 -12.51
C LEU A 80 4.16 6.14 -12.94
N GLN A 81 4.46 6.25 -14.24
CA GLN A 81 5.34 7.31 -14.75
C GLN A 81 4.82 8.73 -14.44
N ILE A 82 3.51 8.91 -14.31
CA ILE A 82 2.87 10.22 -14.07
C ILE A 82 3.24 10.78 -12.68
N PRO A 83 2.92 10.12 -11.55
CA PRO A 83 3.32 10.61 -10.23
C PRO A 83 4.84 10.77 -10.10
N LEU A 84 5.62 9.88 -10.73
CA LEU A 84 7.08 9.93 -10.68
C LEU A 84 7.63 11.16 -11.43
N LYS A 85 7.17 11.41 -12.65
CA LYS A 85 7.62 12.56 -13.47
C LYS A 85 7.19 13.90 -12.87
N GLU A 86 6.00 13.95 -12.28
CA GLU A 86 5.48 15.15 -11.64
C GLU A 86 6.00 15.35 -10.20
N ASN A 87 6.80 14.41 -9.67
CA ASN A 87 7.27 14.36 -8.29
C ASN A 87 6.13 14.54 -7.27
N ARG A 88 4.97 13.93 -7.54
CA ARG A 88 3.79 13.99 -6.68
C ARG A 88 3.83 12.88 -5.63
N PRO A 89 3.34 13.11 -4.40
CA PRO A 89 3.23 12.07 -3.38
C PRO A 89 2.53 10.81 -3.90
N PHE A 90 3.21 9.67 -3.80
CA PHE A 90 2.72 8.37 -4.24
C PHE A 90 2.96 7.30 -3.20
N LEU A 91 1.94 6.48 -2.93
CA LEU A 91 2.05 5.30 -2.08
C LEU A 91 1.49 4.05 -2.78
N GLY A 92 2.36 3.07 -3.03
CA GLY A 92 1.97 1.72 -3.44
C GLY A 92 1.83 0.79 -2.23
N ILE A 93 0.75 0.02 -2.15
CA ILE A 93 0.50 -0.97 -1.09
C ILE A 93 0.32 -2.35 -1.73
N CYS A 94 1.09 -3.34 -1.28
CA CYS A 94 1.08 -4.71 -1.80
C CYS A 94 1.27 -4.73 -3.32
N LEU A 95 0.21 -5.03 -4.10
CA LEU A 95 0.24 -4.98 -5.56
C LEU A 95 0.73 -3.63 -6.08
N GLY A 96 0.29 -2.51 -5.50
CA GLY A 96 0.77 -1.18 -5.91
C GLY A 96 2.27 -0.97 -5.67
N ALA A 97 2.84 -1.58 -4.62
CA ALA A 97 4.28 -1.52 -4.38
C ALA A 97 5.05 -2.39 -5.38
N GLN A 98 4.50 -3.55 -5.73
CA GLN A 98 5.04 -4.46 -6.75
C GLN A 98 4.99 -3.83 -8.15
N MET A 99 3.88 -3.18 -8.52
CA MET A 99 3.77 -2.42 -9.77
C MET A 99 4.79 -1.28 -9.82
N LEU A 100 4.98 -0.54 -8.71
CA LEU A 100 6.02 0.49 -8.64
C LEU A 100 7.42 -0.10 -8.81
N ALA A 101 7.71 -1.22 -8.14
CA ALA A 101 9.00 -1.88 -8.29
C ALA A 101 9.21 -2.37 -9.73
N ASN A 102 8.21 -2.97 -10.36
CA ASN A 102 8.23 -3.45 -11.74
C ASN A 102 8.48 -2.29 -12.73
N HIS A 103 7.73 -1.20 -12.59
CA HIS A 103 7.89 0.03 -13.39
C HIS A 103 9.33 0.57 -13.32
N LEU A 104 9.96 0.48 -12.16
CA LEU A 104 11.34 0.93 -11.92
C LEU A 104 12.41 -0.12 -12.31
N GLY A 105 12.02 -1.18 -13.01
CA GLY A 105 12.92 -2.25 -13.48
C GLY A 105 13.28 -3.31 -12.42
N GLY A 106 12.57 -3.33 -11.30
CA GLY A 106 12.60 -4.42 -10.34
C GLY A 106 11.84 -5.65 -10.85
N LYS A 107 12.11 -6.81 -10.26
CA LYS A 107 11.41 -8.06 -10.53
C LYS A 107 10.38 -8.33 -9.44
N VAL A 108 9.23 -8.88 -9.82
CA VAL A 108 8.21 -9.38 -8.90
C VAL A 108 8.16 -10.88 -9.04
N GLU A 109 8.34 -11.62 -7.95
CA GLU A 109 8.42 -13.07 -7.98
C GLU A 109 8.03 -13.71 -6.64
N GLY A 110 7.55 -14.95 -6.72
CA GLY A 110 7.32 -15.79 -5.55
C GLY A 110 8.63 -16.28 -4.92
N HIS A 111 8.55 -16.69 -3.66
CA HIS A 111 9.69 -17.31 -2.98
C HIS A 111 10.08 -18.65 -3.63
N GLY A 112 11.38 -18.91 -3.81
CA GLY A 112 11.87 -20.13 -4.50
C GLY A 112 11.46 -21.45 -3.83
N GLU A 113 11.21 -21.43 -2.52
CA GLU A 113 10.68 -22.58 -1.75
C GLU A 113 9.15 -22.58 -1.60
N GLY A 114 8.44 -21.66 -2.26
CA GLY A 114 6.99 -21.54 -2.19
C GLY A 114 6.44 -20.92 -0.89
N LEU A 115 7.29 -20.30 -0.07
CA LEU A 115 6.89 -19.62 1.17
C LEU A 115 6.04 -18.37 0.90
N VAL A 116 5.05 -18.14 1.75
CA VAL A 116 4.16 -16.97 1.70
C VAL A 116 4.13 -16.26 3.05
N GLU A 117 3.79 -14.97 3.04
CA GLU A 117 3.52 -14.22 4.26
C GLU A 117 2.02 -13.88 4.33
N ILE A 118 1.30 -14.64 5.15
CA ILE A 118 -0.15 -14.52 5.36
C ILE A 118 -0.43 -14.57 6.86
N GLY A 119 -0.66 -13.41 7.48
CA GLY A 119 -0.72 -13.29 8.95
C GLY A 119 0.12 -12.13 9.50
N TRP A 120 0.55 -12.23 10.76
CA TRP A 120 1.37 -11.20 11.43
C TRP A 120 2.85 -11.58 11.45
N TYR A 121 3.72 -10.79 10.82
CA TYR A 121 5.15 -11.09 10.69
C TYR A 121 6.03 -10.00 11.29
N PRO A 122 7.23 -10.36 11.81
CA PRO A 122 8.20 -9.38 12.26
C PRO A 122 8.66 -8.46 11.14
N LEU A 123 8.83 -7.18 11.46
CA LEU A 123 9.39 -6.18 10.58
C LEU A 123 10.64 -5.56 11.21
N LYS A 124 11.68 -5.36 10.41
CA LYS A 124 12.91 -4.68 10.84
C LYS A 124 13.12 -3.44 9.97
N ALA A 125 13.04 -2.26 10.57
CA ALA A 125 13.43 -1.03 9.89
C ALA A 125 14.93 -0.98 9.65
N THR A 126 15.34 -0.53 8.46
CA THR A 126 16.73 -0.19 8.16
C THR A 126 17.13 1.11 8.86
N GLU A 127 18.41 1.45 8.88
CA GLU A 127 18.85 2.76 9.40
C GLU A 127 18.22 3.93 8.63
N ALA A 128 17.93 3.76 7.34
CA ALA A 128 17.20 4.77 6.57
C ALA A 128 15.73 4.88 7.03
N GLY A 129 15.05 3.76 7.28
CA GLY A 129 13.69 3.76 7.80
C GLY A 129 13.59 4.39 9.19
N LYS A 130 14.50 4.04 10.10
CA LYS A 130 14.53 4.54 11.49
C LYS A 130 14.72 6.06 11.58
N ARG A 131 15.42 6.66 10.61
CA ARG A 131 15.62 8.11 10.54
C ARG A 131 14.34 8.88 10.18
N LEU A 132 13.36 8.22 9.58
CA LEU A 132 12.13 8.85 9.13
C LEU A 132 11.04 8.85 10.21
N LEU A 133 10.83 7.71 10.86
CA LEU A 133 9.80 7.50 11.88
C LEU A 133 10.06 6.23 12.68
N HIS A 134 9.28 6.03 13.74
CA HIS A 134 9.30 4.77 14.50
C HIS A 134 8.47 3.71 13.78
N TRP A 135 9.07 2.55 13.49
CA TRP A 135 8.42 1.45 12.77
C TRP A 135 7.86 0.40 13.73
N PRO A 136 6.73 -0.24 13.38
CA PRO A 136 6.16 -1.32 14.17
C PRO A 136 7.05 -2.56 14.12
N GLU A 137 7.10 -3.32 15.20
CA GLU A 137 7.83 -4.59 15.26
C GLU A 137 7.12 -5.72 14.50
N MET A 138 5.79 -5.61 14.34
CA MET A 138 4.94 -6.60 13.69
C MET A 138 3.99 -5.92 12.71
N VAL A 139 3.86 -6.49 11.51
CA VAL A 139 2.95 -6.01 10.46
C VAL A 139 2.07 -7.14 9.93
N TYR A 140 0.92 -6.78 9.35
CA TYR A 140 0.03 -7.75 8.75
C TYR A 140 0.36 -7.93 7.26
N GLN A 141 0.55 -9.18 6.85
CA GLN A 141 0.91 -9.59 5.50
C GLN A 141 -0.20 -10.42 4.87
N PHE A 142 -0.36 -10.30 3.55
CA PHE A 142 -1.26 -11.15 2.79
C PHE A 142 -0.79 -11.30 1.33
N HIS A 143 0.43 -11.78 1.13
CA HIS A 143 1.04 -11.85 -0.20
C HIS A 143 1.79 -13.17 -0.42
N ARG A 144 2.05 -13.48 -1.69
CA ARG A 144 2.74 -14.70 -2.16
C ARG A 144 3.95 -14.38 -3.04
N GLU A 145 4.18 -13.10 -3.27
CA GLU A 145 5.21 -12.57 -4.16
C GLU A 145 5.83 -11.36 -3.47
N GLY A 146 7.14 -11.25 -3.57
CA GLY A 146 7.86 -10.05 -3.20
C GLY A 146 8.36 -9.33 -4.44
N PHE A 147 9.19 -8.33 -4.22
CA PHE A 147 9.87 -7.61 -5.28
C PHE A 147 11.36 -7.47 -4.99
N SER A 148 12.19 -7.38 -6.02
CA SER A 148 13.57 -6.94 -5.88
C SER A 148 13.61 -5.42 -5.69
N LEU A 149 14.49 -4.92 -4.83
CA LEU A 149 14.67 -3.48 -4.65
C LEU A 149 15.17 -2.82 -5.95
N PRO A 150 14.46 -1.80 -6.50
CA PRO A 150 14.95 -1.05 -7.65
C PRO A 150 16.30 -0.38 -7.38
N LYS A 151 17.15 -0.25 -8.40
CA LYS A 151 18.57 0.18 -8.27
C LYS A 151 18.79 1.49 -7.49
N GLU A 152 17.88 2.45 -7.63
CA GLU A 152 17.97 3.78 -7.00
C GLU A 152 16.99 3.93 -5.82
N ALA A 153 16.28 2.87 -5.46
CA ALA A 153 15.39 2.88 -4.32
C ALA A 153 16.17 2.71 -3.00
N THR A 154 15.73 3.42 -1.97
CA THR A 154 16.22 3.24 -0.60
C THR A 154 15.33 2.25 0.13
N LEU A 155 15.90 1.13 0.59
CA LEU A 155 15.19 0.18 1.44
C LEU A 155 14.94 0.79 2.83
N LEU A 156 13.69 0.76 3.28
CA LEU A 156 13.26 1.31 4.57
C LEU A 156 12.97 0.25 5.62
N ALA A 157 12.45 -0.91 5.20
CA ALA A 157 12.18 -2.02 6.10
C ALA A 157 12.37 -3.36 5.40
N THR A 158 12.73 -4.37 6.18
CA THR A 158 13.06 -5.73 5.76
C THR A 158 12.38 -6.77 6.66
N ALA A 159 12.21 -7.99 6.15
CA ALA A 159 11.77 -9.16 6.89
C ALA A 159 12.59 -10.39 6.47
N GLU A 160 12.37 -11.52 7.13
CA GLU A 160 13.16 -12.73 6.94
C GLU A 160 12.84 -13.45 5.63
N THR A 161 11.56 -13.73 5.36
CA THR A 161 11.14 -14.49 4.17
C THR A 161 11.19 -13.64 2.90
N TYR A 162 10.68 -12.41 2.98
CA TYR A 162 10.77 -11.44 1.89
C TYR A 162 11.55 -10.21 2.36
N PRO A 163 12.79 -9.99 1.85
CA PRO A 163 13.70 -8.99 2.41
C PRO A 163 13.30 -7.55 2.08
N ASN A 164 12.42 -7.33 1.09
CA ASN A 164 12.02 -5.99 0.66
C ASN A 164 10.58 -5.72 1.09
N GLN A 165 10.40 -5.00 2.21
CA GLN A 165 9.09 -4.77 2.83
C GLN A 165 8.60 -3.35 2.70
N ALA A 166 9.51 -2.39 2.68
CA ALA A 166 9.19 -1.00 2.37
C ALA A 166 10.39 -0.33 1.68
N PHE A 167 10.13 0.51 0.69
CA PHE A 167 11.15 1.30 0.02
C PHE A 167 10.64 2.69 -0.34
N ARG A 168 11.60 3.58 -0.61
CA ARG A 168 11.36 4.91 -1.16
C ARG A 168 12.16 5.09 -2.44
N TYR A 169 11.55 5.66 -3.46
CA TYR A 169 12.19 6.07 -4.70
C TYR A 169 12.03 7.58 -4.90
N GLY A 170 13.13 8.26 -5.25
CA GLY A 170 13.15 9.71 -5.33
C GLY A 170 12.75 10.38 -4.00
N GLU A 171 12.04 11.48 -4.09
CA GLU A 171 11.57 12.23 -2.92
C GLU A 171 10.22 11.71 -2.42
N ASN A 172 9.29 11.45 -3.35
CA ASN A 172 7.87 11.36 -3.06
C ASN A 172 7.19 10.02 -3.40
N ALA A 173 7.92 9.01 -3.88
CA ALA A 173 7.35 7.70 -4.18
C ALA A 173 7.72 6.63 -3.14
N TRP A 174 6.70 5.98 -2.60
CA TRP A 174 6.81 5.04 -1.49
C TRP A 174 6.12 3.73 -1.84
N GLY A 175 6.72 2.60 -1.47
CA GLY A 175 6.13 1.28 -1.61
C GLY A 175 6.18 0.51 -0.30
N ILE A 176 5.07 -0.12 0.10
CA ILE A 176 5.00 -1.04 1.23
C ILE A 176 4.36 -2.37 0.81
N GLN A 177 4.94 -3.50 1.20
CA GLN A 177 4.43 -4.83 0.88
C GLN A 177 3.28 -5.25 1.80
N PHE A 178 3.28 -4.73 3.02
CA PHE A 178 2.36 -5.09 4.10
C PHE A 178 1.15 -4.16 4.21
N HIS A 179 0.18 -4.58 5.02
CA HIS A 179 -1.14 -3.96 5.12
C HIS A 179 -1.36 -3.23 6.46
N GLY A 180 -1.14 -1.92 6.48
CA GLY A 180 -1.52 -1.06 7.60
C GLY A 180 -2.99 -0.61 7.57
N GLU A 181 -3.63 -0.70 6.42
CA GLU A 181 -4.93 -0.12 6.08
C GLU A 181 -6.13 -0.93 6.59
N LEU A 182 -5.92 -2.17 7.03
CA LEU A 182 -7.02 -3.08 7.36
C LEU A 182 -7.87 -2.57 8.53
N THR A 183 -9.17 -2.44 8.27
CA THR A 183 -10.16 -2.29 9.33
C THR A 183 -10.49 -3.66 9.94
N ARG A 184 -11.14 -3.67 11.11
CA ARG A 184 -11.64 -4.92 11.72
C ARG A 184 -12.51 -5.72 10.75
N VAL A 185 -13.42 -5.05 10.05
CA VAL A 185 -14.36 -5.67 9.10
C VAL A 185 -13.60 -6.26 7.91
N MET A 186 -12.61 -5.54 7.37
CA MET A 186 -11.77 -6.05 6.28
C MET A 186 -11.01 -7.31 6.70
N MET A 187 -10.38 -7.28 7.88
CA MET A 187 -9.63 -8.44 8.37
C MET A 187 -10.56 -9.65 8.59
N GLN A 188 -11.76 -9.45 9.18
CA GLN A 188 -12.74 -10.53 9.32
C GLN A 188 -13.13 -11.13 7.95
N ARG A 189 -13.37 -10.28 6.96
CA ARG A 189 -13.67 -10.73 5.59
C ARG A 189 -12.51 -11.51 4.97
N TRP A 190 -11.27 -11.08 5.19
CA TRP A 190 -10.07 -11.75 4.69
C TRP A 190 -9.85 -13.09 5.37
N VAL A 191 -10.07 -13.18 6.68
CA VAL A 191 -9.97 -14.46 7.43
C VAL A 191 -10.96 -15.50 6.88
N VAL A 192 -12.18 -15.08 6.54
CA VAL A 192 -13.19 -15.98 5.98
C VAL A 192 -12.88 -16.34 4.52
N ARG A 193 -12.68 -15.35 3.65
CA ARG A 193 -12.50 -15.59 2.20
C ARG A 193 -11.14 -16.20 1.86
N GLY A 194 -10.13 -15.93 2.69
CA GLY A 194 -8.76 -16.38 2.53
C GLY A 194 -8.46 -17.72 3.21
N ALA A 195 -9.45 -18.37 3.85
CA ALA A 195 -9.21 -19.56 4.68
C ALA A 195 -8.40 -20.66 3.99
N HIS A 196 -8.66 -20.90 2.71
CA HIS A 196 -7.93 -21.87 1.88
C HIS A 196 -6.43 -21.57 1.72
N ARG A 197 -5.98 -20.34 2.01
CA ARG A 197 -4.58 -19.94 1.90
C ARG A 197 -3.78 -20.20 3.19
N PHE A 198 -4.44 -20.52 4.30
CA PHE A 198 -3.78 -20.75 5.59
C PHE A 198 -3.05 -22.09 5.67
N GLU A 199 -3.20 -22.94 4.65
CA GLU A 199 -2.48 -24.20 4.48
C GLU A 199 -1.18 -24.03 3.69
N LEU A 200 -0.94 -22.83 3.12
CA LEU A 200 0.27 -22.58 2.34
C LEU A 200 1.52 -22.52 3.25
N PRO A 201 2.69 -22.98 2.77
CA PRO A 201 3.94 -22.88 3.52
C PRO A 201 4.23 -21.45 3.95
N GLY A 202 4.44 -21.24 5.26
CA GLY A 202 4.69 -19.93 5.85
C GLY A 202 3.44 -19.21 6.35
N ALA A 203 2.23 -19.55 5.89
CA ALA A 203 0.99 -18.91 6.32
C ALA A 203 0.63 -19.25 7.78
N GLN A 204 -0.05 -18.32 8.45
CA GLN A 204 -0.59 -18.51 9.80
C GLN A 204 -2.04 -19.02 9.77
N PRO A 205 -2.48 -19.76 10.80
CA PRO A 205 -3.87 -20.19 10.90
C PRO A 205 -4.78 -19.01 11.22
N GLY A 206 -5.99 -18.97 10.65
CA GLY A 206 -6.92 -17.83 10.75
C GLY A 206 -7.21 -17.31 12.16
N ARG A 207 -7.14 -18.15 13.21
CA ARG A 207 -7.28 -17.72 14.61
C ARG A 207 -6.20 -16.72 15.05
N ASP A 208 -4.99 -16.85 14.53
CA ASP A 208 -3.82 -16.03 14.91
C ASP A 208 -3.90 -14.65 14.26
N HIS A 209 -4.64 -14.50 13.15
CA HIS A 209 -4.88 -13.22 12.50
C HIS A 209 -5.69 -12.28 13.41
N LEU A 210 -6.80 -12.80 13.96
CA LEU A 210 -7.67 -12.03 14.84
C LEU A 210 -7.03 -11.82 16.21
N GLY A 211 -6.34 -12.84 16.74
CA GLY A 211 -5.57 -12.72 17.99
C GLY A 211 -4.44 -11.69 17.88
N GLY A 212 -3.62 -11.78 16.83
CA GLY A 212 -2.53 -10.84 16.58
C GLY A 212 -3.03 -9.41 16.38
N ARG A 213 -4.24 -9.21 15.82
CA ARG A 213 -4.84 -7.87 15.72
C ARG A 213 -5.04 -7.22 17.09
N LEU A 214 -5.40 -7.98 18.11
CA LEU A 214 -5.59 -7.45 19.47
C LEU A 214 -4.27 -6.98 20.10
N ILE A 215 -3.15 -7.52 19.65
CA ILE A 215 -1.81 -7.24 20.19
C ILE A 215 -1.13 -6.14 19.38
N TRP A 216 -1.12 -6.26 18.06
CA TRP A 216 -0.21 -5.51 17.18
C TRP A 216 -0.87 -4.33 16.44
N ASP A 217 -2.19 -4.36 16.22
CA ASP A 217 -2.88 -3.40 15.34
C ASP A 217 -2.79 -1.95 15.84
N MET A 218 -2.67 -1.73 17.14
CA MET A 218 -2.52 -0.38 17.69
C MET A 218 -1.21 0.28 17.23
N HIS A 219 -0.09 -0.46 17.28
CA HIS A 219 1.22 0.03 16.86
C HIS A 219 1.26 0.27 15.35
N LEU A 220 0.71 -0.67 14.58
CA LEU A 220 0.60 -0.54 13.13
C LEU A 220 -0.32 0.62 12.72
N LYS A 221 -1.45 0.83 13.41
CA LYS A 221 -2.35 1.96 13.19
C LYS A 221 -1.64 3.29 13.44
N ARG A 222 -0.90 3.40 14.54
CA ARG A 222 -0.16 4.62 14.87
C ARG A 222 0.89 4.92 13.81
N TRP A 223 1.70 3.92 13.45
CA TRP A 223 2.68 4.03 12.38
C TRP A 223 2.03 4.50 11.08
N LEU A 224 0.88 3.94 10.69
CA LEU A 224 0.21 4.33 9.45
C LEU A 224 -0.15 5.82 9.44
N GLY A 225 -0.67 6.36 10.55
CA GLY A 225 -0.98 7.79 10.64
C GLY A 225 0.26 8.67 10.48
N GLU A 226 1.35 8.33 11.17
CA GLU A 226 2.64 9.04 11.06
C GLU A 226 3.21 8.92 9.64
N PHE A 227 3.09 7.76 9.01
CA PHE A 227 3.58 7.49 7.65
C PHE A 227 2.77 8.23 6.58
N LEU A 228 1.43 8.26 6.68
CA LEU A 228 0.60 9.05 5.78
C LEU A 228 0.85 10.55 5.95
N GLY A 229 1.05 11.02 7.18
CA GLY A 229 1.43 12.41 7.44
C GLY A 229 2.80 12.77 6.86
N LEU A 230 3.76 11.84 6.87
CA LEU A 230 5.06 12.02 6.22
C LEU A 230 4.94 12.15 4.70
N ILE A 231 4.04 11.37 4.07
CA ILE A 231 3.91 11.32 2.60
C ILE A 231 3.07 12.49 2.06
N PHE A 232 1.88 12.70 2.64
CA PHE A 232 0.89 13.63 2.09
C PHE A 232 0.82 14.97 2.85
N GLY A 233 1.48 15.06 4.01
CA GLY A 233 1.39 16.24 4.87
C GLY A 233 -0.04 16.50 5.34
N LYS A 234 -0.34 17.78 5.60
CA LYS A 234 -1.70 18.27 5.82
C LYS A 234 -2.04 19.27 4.73
N PRO A 235 -3.30 19.35 4.27
CA PRO A 235 -3.76 20.46 3.46
C PRO A 235 -3.43 21.78 4.14
N ALA A 236 -2.97 22.78 3.37
CA ALA A 236 -2.82 24.13 3.91
C ALA A 236 -4.18 24.58 4.50
N ALA A 237 -4.18 25.03 5.76
CA ALA A 237 -5.35 25.64 6.36
C ALA A 237 -5.71 26.88 5.55
N GLY A 238 -6.88 26.84 4.90
CA GLY A 238 -7.39 27.93 4.08
C GLY A 238 -7.93 29.10 4.89
#